data_AF-A0A211ZRU3-F1
#
_entry.id   AF-A0A211ZRU3-F1
#
_cell.length_a   1.000
_cell.length_b   1.000
_cell.length_c   1.000
_cell.angle_alpha   90.00
_cell.angle_beta   90.00
_cell.angle_gamma   90.00
#
_symmetry.space_group_name_H-M   'P 1'
#
loop_
_entity.id
_entity.type
_entity.pdbx_description
1 polymer ?
#
loop_
_entity_poly.entity_id
_entity_poly.type
_entity_poly.pdbx_seq_one_letter_code
_entity_poly.pdbx_strand_id
1 'polypeptide(L)'
;MPRCGAGSRRRRSAASWWRRNGRTAIRRWSRHHDHAAVAGAGLMRLSSRSLAWSLLLLAIVWFPAGRARAAETSQPLSQSALFSQAFGSRFTVAASDGPIALSRLDIGLLGVPSGRIVACDPFVCDGIEAFTRRVPAGKFPVQLAMAEMPDDERVAFARILFADRPAVRWEMALRPGQMLAALKPGYIHGYGVDTGTGAFMDAVTHAPYMAATADEAATERLVAALNAAPVASRTWLLRPYGQANVAMFSSGWGDGFYASYFGLDETGRVVALVTDFGVVEWRAGK
;
A
#
# COMPACT_ATOMS: atom_id res chain seq x y z
N MET A 1 -51.73 7.84 -17.01
CA MET A 1 -50.31 7.76 -17.40
C MET A 1 -49.49 8.64 -16.47
N PRO A 2 -48.62 8.12 -15.60
CA PRO A 2 -47.74 8.96 -14.79
C PRO A 2 -46.41 9.20 -15.51
N ARG A 3 -45.93 10.46 -15.47
CA ARG A 3 -44.63 10.90 -15.97
C ARG A 3 -43.55 10.64 -14.92
N CYS A 4 -42.44 10.03 -15.34
CA CYS A 4 -41.18 9.95 -14.61
C CYS A 4 -40.57 11.35 -14.42
N GLY A 5 -40.10 11.65 -13.20
CA GLY A 5 -39.26 12.80 -12.89
C GLY A 5 -38.07 12.35 -12.04
N ALA A 6 -36.87 12.48 -12.58
CA ALA A 6 -35.61 11.98 -12.03
C ALA A 6 -35.21 12.68 -10.72
N GLY A 7 -34.92 11.89 -9.68
CA GLY A 7 -34.28 12.35 -8.46
C GLY A 7 -32.76 12.44 -8.63
N SER A 8 -32.23 13.66 -8.74
CA SER A 8 -30.78 13.90 -8.75
C SER A 8 -30.22 13.85 -7.32
N ARG A 9 -29.59 12.73 -6.93
CA ARG A 9 -28.73 12.69 -5.73
C ARG A 9 -27.41 13.37 -6.06
N ARG A 10 -27.23 14.62 -5.61
CA ARG A 10 -25.94 15.31 -5.59
C ARG A 10 -24.92 14.49 -4.78
N ARG A 11 -23.94 13.88 -5.46
CA ARG A 11 -22.71 13.38 -4.80
C ARG A 11 -21.94 14.57 -4.26
N ARG A 12 -21.67 14.58 -2.95
CA ARG A 12 -20.85 15.62 -2.30
C ARG A 12 -19.39 15.28 -2.54
N SER A 13 -18.60 16.25 -3.01
CA SER A 13 -17.17 16.09 -3.24
C SER A 13 -16.36 16.18 -1.94
N ALA A 14 -15.24 15.46 -1.90
CA ALA A 14 -14.28 15.38 -0.79
C ALA A 14 -13.76 16.76 -0.31
N ALA A 15 -13.79 17.77 -1.18
CA ALA A 15 -13.42 19.15 -0.86
C ALA A 15 -14.28 19.80 0.25
N SER A 16 -15.51 19.32 0.47
CA SER A 16 -16.41 19.85 1.50
C SER A 16 -16.10 19.35 2.91
N TRP A 17 -15.40 18.22 3.04
CA TRP A 17 -15.01 17.64 4.33
C TRP A 17 -13.75 18.34 4.90
N TRP A 18 -12.79 18.68 4.03
CA TRP A 18 -11.53 19.34 4.39
C TRP A 18 -11.72 20.70 5.10
N ARG A 19 -12.70 21.53 4.67
CA ARG A 19 -12.93 22.86 5.28
C ARG A 19 -13.41 22.80 6.73
N ARG A 20 -13.97 21.69 7.20
CA ARG A 20 -14.65 21.63 8.51
C ARG A 20 -13.82 20.98 9.61
N ASN A 21 -12.89 20.08 9.28
CA ASN A 21 -12.24 19.20 10.28
C ASN A 21 -10.70 19.29 10.34
N GLY A 22 -10.03 19.97 9.40
CA GLY A 22 -8.56 19.92 9.28
C GLY A 22 -7.76 20.68 10.35
N ARG A 23 -8.32 21.70 11.01
CA ARG A 23 -7.55 22.57 11.94
C ARG A 23 -7.54 22.12 13.40
N THR A 24 -8.42 21.22 13.84
CA THR A 24 -8.53 20.76 15.24
C THR A 24 -7.80 19.44 15.52
N ALA A 25 -7.55 18.60 14.51
CA ALA A 25 -6.83 17.34 14.64
C ALA A 25 -5.32 17.53 14.91
N ILE A 26 -4.73 18.58 14.32
CA ILE A 26 -3.29 18.90 14.37
C ILE A 26 -2.81 19.20 15.81
N ARG A 27 -3.65 19.74 16.70
CA ARG A 27 -3.28 20.08 18.08
C ARG A 27 -3.51 18.97 19.11
N ARG A 28 -4.20 17.88 18.74
CA ARG A 28 -4.58 16.80 19.67
C ARG A 28 -3.61 15.63 19.64
N TRP A 29 -2.92 15.42 18.53
CA TRP A 29 -1.94 14.33 18.39
C TRP A 29 -0.62 14.62 19.15
N SER A 30 -0.16 15.88 19.14
CA SER A 30 1.09 16.31 19.82
C SER A 30 1.08 16.22 21.35
N ARG A 31 -0.06 15.94 22.01
CA ARG A 31 -0.16 15.93 23.49
C ARG A 31 -0.36 14.54 24.11
N HIS A 32 -0.53 13.48 23.32
CA HIS A 32 -0.88 12.15 23.82
C HIS A 32 0.28 11.14 23.87
N HIS A 33 1.53 11.56 23.63
CA HIS A 33 2.69 10.66 23.64
C HIS A 33 3.72 10.90 24.75
N ASP A 34 3.40 11.76 25.72
CA ASP A 34 4.05 11.72 27.03
C ASP A 34 3.12 11.02 28.02
N HIS A 35 3.67 10.05 28.75
CA HIS A 35 3.07 9.22 29.81
C HIS A 35 2.28 7.97 29.37
N ALA A 36 2.95 6.81 29.42
CA ALA A 36 2.63 5.77 30.42
C ALA A 36 3.49 4.51 30.18
N ALA A 37 4.58 4.41 30.93
CA ALA A 37 5.12 3.14 31.39
C ALA A 37 4.55 2.88 32.80
N VAL A 38 4.17 1.64 33.11
CA VAL A 38 4.43 0.91 34.37
C VAL A 38 3.70 -0.45 34.35
N ALA A 39 4.38 -1.40 35.00
CA ALA A 39 4.24 -2.84 35.08
C ALA A 39 2.90 -3.41 35.62
N GLY A 40 2.73 -4.73 35.42
CA GLY A 40 1.78 -5.54 36.16
C GLY A 40 1.79 -7.01 35.72
N ALA A 41 2.55 -7.84 36.44
CA ALA A 41 2.69 -9.28 36.26
C ALA A 41 1.42 -10.05 36.68
N GLY A 42 1.21 -11.21 36.06
CA GLY A 42 0.19 -12.18 36.47
C GLY A 42 0.28 -13.48 35.69
N LEU A 43 1.20 -14.36 36.08
CA LEU A 43 1.18 -15.77 35.69
C LEU A 43 0.10 -16.50 36.49
N MET A 44 -0.66 -17.41 35.85
CA MET A 44 -1.30 -18.51 36.55
C MET A 44 -1.24 -19.78 35.70
N ARG A 45 -0.77 -20.87 36.31
CA ARG A 45 -0.58 -22.21 35.72
C ARG A 45 -1.78 -23.12 36.02
N LEU A 46 -2.12 -23.92 35.00
CA LEU A 46 -2.60 -25.32 34.96
C LEU A 46 -3.53 -25.87 36.06
N SER A 47 -4.58 -26.56 35.63
CA SER A 47 -4.77 -27.96 36.06
C SER A 47 -5.54 -28.79 35.02
N SER A 48 -5.02 -30.01 34.84
CA SER A 48 -5.49 -31.15 34.08
C SER A 48 -6.78 -31.77 34.62
N ARG A 49 -7.58 -32.43 33.77
CA ARG A 49 -7.93 -33.86 33.94
C ARG A 49 -8.76 -34.43 32.77
N SER A 50 -8.33 -35.60 32.35
CA SER A 50 -8.89 -36.54 31.39
C SER A 50 -10.25 -37.10 31.83
N LEU A 51 -11.06 -37.57 30.88
CA LEU A 51 -11.66 -38.92 30.87
C LEU A 51 -12.47 -39.18 29.60
N ALA A 52 -12.24 -40.37 29.04
CA ALA A 52 -12.80 -40.91 27.82
C ALA A 52 -14.23 -41.44 28.01
N TRP A 53 -15.08 -41.31 26.98
CA TRP A 53 -16.26 -42.15 26.79
C TRP A 53 -16.37 -42.56 25.32
N SER A 54 -16.32 -43.87 25.10
CA SER A 54 -16.56 -44.55 23.82
C SER A 54 -18.06 -44.70 23.60
N LEU A 55 -18.58 -44.34 22.43
CA LEU A 55 -19.86 -44.84 21.93
C LEU A 55 -19.77 -45.05 20.40
N LEU A 56 -19.99 -46.30 20.00
CA LEU A 56 -20.24 -46.72 18.61
C LEU A 56 -21.51 -46.03 18.09
N LEU A 57 -21.43 -45.48 16.88
CA LEU A 57 -22.59 -45.25 16.02
C LEU A 57 -22.30 -45.81 14.64
N LEU A 58 -22.99 -46.91 14.32
CA LEU A 58 -23.23 -47.39 12.96
C LEU A 58 -24.10 -46.35 12.25
N ALA A 59 -23.50 -45.58 11.33
CA ALA A 59 -24.23 -44.75 10.39
C ALA A 59 -24.06 -45.35 8.99
N ILE A 60 -25.20 -45.73 8.45
CA ILE A 60 -25.47 -46.31 7.14
C ILE A 60 -24.80 -45.49 6.03
N VAL A 61 -24.03 -46.17 5.17
CA VAL A 61 -23.52 -45.62 3.93
C VAL A 61 -24.69 -45.44 2.97
N TRP A 62 -25.17 -44.21 2.85
CA TRP A 62 -26.00 -43.80 1.73
C TRP A 62 -25.17 -42.84 0.89
N PHE A 63 -24.84 -43.24 -0.35
CA PHE A 63 -24.24 -42.37 -1.35
C PHE A 63 -25.36 -41.51 -1.96
N PRO A 64 -25.38 -40.17 -1.78
CA PRO A 64 -25.98 -39.30 -2.76
C PRO A 64 -24.93 -38.95 -3.82
N ALA A 65 -25.40 -38.79 -5.06
CA ALA A 65 -24.66 -38.36 -6.22
C ALA A 65 -23.60 -37.29 -5.89
N GLY A 66 -22.38 -37.51 -6.38
CA GLY A 66 -21.28 -36.59 -6.23
C GLY A 66 -21.62 -35.22 -6.83
N ARG A 67 -22.04 -34.29 -5.99
CA ARG A 67 -21.60 -32.90 -6.14
C ARG A 67 -20.16 -32.89 -5.70
N ALA A 68 -19.24 -32.72 -6.65
CA ALA A 68 -17.89 -32.29 -6.34
C ALA A 68 -18.02 -31.08 -5.40
N ARG A 69 -17.64 -31.27 -4.15
CA ARG A 69 -17.46 -30.16 -3.22
C ARG A 69 -16.28 -29.41 -3.80
N ALA A 70 -16.55 -28.25 -4.41
CA ALA A 70 -15.51 -27.28 -4.72
C ALA A 70 -14.94 -26.81 -3.37
N ALA A 71 -14.05 -27.61 -2.82
CA ALA A 71 -13.06 -27.15 -1.88
C ALA A 71 -11.96 -26.51 -2.71
N GLU A 72 -12.28 -25.39 -3.37
CA GLU A 72 -11.25 -24.40 -3.64
C GLU A 72 -10.98 -23.71 -2.31
N THR A 73 -10.22 -24.39 -1.46
CA THR A 73 -9.35 -23.65 -0.54
C THR A 73 -8.32 -22.99 -1.44
N SER A 74 -8.67 -21.84 -2.03
CA SER A 74 -7.71 -20.94 -2.65
C SER A 74 -6.76 -20.52 -1.54
N GLN A 75 -5.67 -21.26 -1.40
CA GLN A 75 -4.52 -20.81 -0.62
C GLN A 75 -4.27 -19.35 -1.02
N PRO A 76 -4.19 -18.40 -0.06
CA PRO A 76 -3.99 -17.01 -0.40
C PRO A 76 -2.74 -16.91 -1.28
N LEU A 77 -2.84 -16.13 -2.36
CA LEU A 77 -1.73 -15.90 -3.27
C LEU A 77 -0.51 -15.49 -2.46
N SER A 78 0.61 -16.17 -2.68
CA SER A 78 1.85 -15.80 -1.99
C SER A 78 2.23 -14.36 -2.37
N GLN A 79 2.81 -13.62 -1.41
CA GLN A 79 3.29 -12.27 -1.64
C GLN A 79 4.16 -12.17 -2.90
N SER A 80 5.04 -13.16 -3.07
CA SER A 80 5.97 -13.20 -4.21
C SER A 80 5.23 -13.35 -5.55
N ALA A 81 4.20 -14.20 -5.60
CA ALA A 81 3.39 -14.38 -6.79
C ALA A 81 2.63 -13.10 -7.13
N LEU A 82 2.03 -12.45 -6.14
CA LEU A 82 1.25 -11.23 -6.32
C LEU A 82 2.11 -10.06 -6.79
N PHE A 83 3.19 -9.74 -6.07
CA PHE A 83 4.02 -8.57 -6.41
C PHE A 83 4.75 -8.72 -7.75
N SER A 84 4.99 -9.96 -8.19
CA SER A 84 5.59 -10.22 -9.50
C SER A 84 4.56 -10.08 -10.63
N GLN A 85 3.35 -10.66 -10.45
CA GLN A 85 2.33 -10.74 -11.50
C GLN A 85 1.46 -9.49 -11.62
N ALA A 86 1.32 -8.68 -10.56
CA ALA A 86 0.49 -7.48 -10.54
C ALA A 86 0.84 -6.44 -11.62
N PHE A 87 2.06 -6.51 -12.17
CA PHE A 87 2.56 -5.61 -13.19
C PHE A 87 2.65 -6.27 -14.58
N GLY A 88 1.97 -7.40 -14.78
CA GLY A 88 1.80 -8.04 -16.09
C GLY A 88 0.79 -7.30 -16.97
N SER A 89 0.45 -7.89 -18.12
CA SER A 89 -0.57 -7.36 -19.03
C SER A 89 -1.99 -7.46 -18.46
N ARG A 90 -2.31 -8.59 -17.80
CA ARG A 90 -3.52 -8.78 -17.00
C ARG A 90 -3.32 -9.92 -16.01
N PHE A 91 -3.65 -9.69 -14.74
CA PHE A 91 -3.60 -10.71 -13.69
C PHE A 91 -4.82 -10.57 -12.78
N THR A 92 -5.62 -11.63 -12.63
CA THR A 92 -6.85 -11.55 -11.84
C THR A 92 -6.66 -12.18 -10.46
N VAL A 93 -7.10 -11.46 -9.43
CA VAL A 93 -7.13 -11.95 -8.05
C VAL A 93 -8.57 -12.15 -7.62
N ALA A 94 -8.86 -13.29 -6.98
CA ALA A 94 -10.14 -13.51 -6.34
C ALA A 94 -10.25 -12.65 -5.07
N ALA A 95 -11.35 -11.91 -4.92
CA ALA A 95 -11.69 -11.18 -3.71
C ALA A 95 -13.15 -11.42 -3.33
N SER A 96 -13.52 -11.11 -2.08
CA SER A 96 -14.88 -11.33 -1.55
C SER A 96 -15.96 -10.62 -2.35
N ASP A 97 -15.65 -9.43 -2.86
CA ASP A 97 -16.59 -8.55 -3.56
C ASP A 97 -16.55 -8.73 -5.09
N GLY A 98 -15.87 -9.78 -5.55
CA GLY A 98 -15.69 -10.11 -6.96
C GLY A 98 -14.22 -10.12 -7.39
N PRO A 99 -13.93 -10.63 -8.60
CA PRO A 99 -12.57 -10.66 -9.12
C PRO A 99 -12.02 -9.25 -9.37
N ILE A 100 -10.78 -9.01 -8.95
CA ILE A 100 -10.05 -7.77 -9.22
C ILE A 100 -9.04 -8.07 -10.33
N ALA A 101 -9.15 -7.37 -11.46
CA ALA A 101 -8.15 -7.46 -12.52
C ALA A 101 -7.05 -6.44 -12.28
N LEU A 102 -5.79 -6.87 -12.29
CA LEU A 102 -4.62 -6.01 -12.20
C LEU A 102 -4.02 -5.80 -13.59
N SER A 103 -3.77 -4.55 -13.95
CA SER A 103 -3.09 -4.15 -15.18
C SER A 103 -1.97 -3.15 -14.89
N ARG A 104 -0.88 -3.23 -15.65
CA ARG A 104 0.26 -2.31 -15.48
C ARG A 104 0.03 -0.98 -16.19
N LEU A 105 0.43 0.10 -15.51
CA LEU A 105 0.56 1.44 -16.07
C LEU A 105 1.97 1.97 -15.83
N ASP A 106 2.70 2.29 -16.89
CA ASP A 106 4.02 2.94 -16.79
C ASP A 106 3.84 4.46 -16.66
N ILE A 107 4.43 5.05 -15.62
CA ILE A 107 4.29 6.49 -15.34
C ILE A 107 5.57 7.30 -15.62
N GLY A 108 6.62 6.63 -16.11
CA GLY A 108 7.90 7.21 -16.55
C GLY A 108 9.07 6.76 -15.70
N LEU A 109 10.14 7.56 -15.63
CA LEU A 109 11.39 7.19 -14.98
C LEU A 109 11.62 7.99 -13.68
N LEU A 110 12.17 7.33 -12.66
CA LEU A 110 12.71 7.96 -11.46
C LEU A 110 14.24 8.02 -11.53
N GLY A 111 14.80 9.23 -11.41
CA GLY A 111 16.23 9.43 -11.24
C GLY A 111 16.66 9.18 -9.80
N VAL A 112 17.63 8.29 -9.62
CA VAL A 112 18.13 7.78 -8.35
C VAL A 112 19.65 7.94 -8.30
N PRO A 113 20.19 9.17 -8.14
CA PRO A 113 21.63 9.41 -8.16
C PRO A 113 22.38 8.91 -6.91
N SER A 114 21.75 8.86 -5.73
CA SER A 114 22.43 8.42 -4.50
C SER A 114 22.22 6.94 -4.17
N GLY A 115 21.27 6.30 -4.84
CA GLY A 115 20.86 4.93 -4.55
C GLY A 115 20.09 4.81 -3.23
N ARG A 116 19.52 5.91 -2.71
CA ARG A 116 18.75 5.92 -1.46
C ARG A 116 17.34 6.40 -1.75
N ILE A 117 16.34 5.55 -1.50
CA ILE A 117 14.94 5.85 -1.80
C ILE A 117 14.20 6.32 -0.55
N VAL A 118 13.44 7.40 -0.71
CA VAL A 118 12.42 7.89 0.23
C VAL A 118 11.05 7.54 -0.33
N ALA A 119 10.16 7.01 0.51
CA ALA A 119 8.73 6.87 0.23
C ALA A 119 7.92 7.58 1.31
N CYS A 120 6.95 8.39 0.89
CA CYS A 120 6.20 9.27 1.78
C CYS A 120 4.89 9.72 1.13
N ASP A 121 4.06 10.41 1.90
CA ASP A 121 3.10 11.38 1.36
C ASP A 121 3.87 12.64 0.91
N PRO A 122 3.76 13.11 -0.34
CA PRO A 122 4.53 14.25 -0.81
C PRO A 122 4.17 15.57 -0.09
N PHE A 123 3.01 15.66 0.56
CA PHE A 123 2.59 16.83 1.34
C PHE A 123 2.87 16.69 2.85
N VAL A 124 3.27 15.50 3.29
CA VAL A 124 3.61 15.20 4.69
C VAL A 124 4.93 14.42 4.75
N CYS A 125 5.97 14.98 4.12
CA CYS A 125 7.27 14.34 4.00
C CYS A 125 8.41 15.00 4.78
N ASP A 126 8.13 15.97 5.65
CA ASP A 126 9.16 16.58 6.47
C ASP A 126 9.82 15.56 7.41
N GLY A 127 11.15 15.60 7.51
CA GLY A 127 11.93 14.66 8.33
C GLY A 127 11.85 13.18 7.93
N ILE A 128 11.23 12.82 6.80
CA ILE A 128 11.13 11.41 6.38
C ILE A 128 12.46 10.92 5.81
N GLU A 129 13.11 10.02 6.54
CA GLU A 129 14.36 9.39 6.12
C GLU A 129 14.17 8.37 4.99
N ALA A 130 15.22 8.21 4.19
CA ALA A 130 15.33 7.14 3.21
C ALA A 130 15.39 5.75 3.86
N PHE A 131 14.97 4.73 3.12
CA PHE A 131 15.16 3.34 3.51
C PHE A 131 16.65 3.01 3.71
N THR A 132 16.95 2.06 4.59
CA THR A 132 18.31 1.66 4.96
C THR A 132 19.03 0.90 3.84
N ARG A 133 18.30 0.14 3.04
CA ARG A 133 18.84 -0.63 1.92
C ARG A 133 19.10 0.28 0.72
N ARG A 134 20.33 0.21 0.18
CA ARG A 134 20.71 0.91 -1.06
C ARG A 134 20.20 0.17 -2.30
N VAL A 135 19.98 0.93 -3.37
CA VAL A 135 19.59 0.45 -4.69
C VAL A 135 20.62 0.91 -5.74
N PRO A 136 20.62 0.32 -6.95
CA PRO A 136 21.47 0.81 -8.04
C PRO A 136 21.21 2.29 -8.33
N ALA A 137 22.25 3.05 -8.67
CA ALA A 137 22.10 4.43 -9.12
C ALA A 137 21.77 4.46 -10.62
N GLY A 138 20.92 5.39 -11.05
CA GLY A 138 20.48 5.48 -12.45
C GLY A 138 19.09 6.07 -12.63
N LYS A 139 18.44 5.74 -13.76
CA LYS A 139 17.05 6.09 -14.05
C LYS A 139 16.24 4.82 -14.20
N PHE A 140 15.16 4.67 -13.44
CA PHE A 140 14.42 3.41 -13.33
C PHE A 140 12.93 3.60 -13.61
N PRO A 141 12.27 2.69 -14.34
CA PRO A 141 10.84 2.73 -14.55
C PRO A 141 10.06 2.77 -13.23
N VAL A 142 9.08 3.67 -13.16
CA VAL A 142 8.03 3.67 -12.14
C VAL A 142 6.74 3.18 -12.78
N GLN A 143 6.12 2.22 -12.12
CA GLN A 143 4.98 1.47 -12.65
C GLN A 143 3.91 1.36 -11.58
N LEU A 144 2.66 1.50 -11.98
CA LEU A 144 1.50 1.28 -11.13
C LEU A 144 0.83 -0.02 -11.55
N ALA A 145 0.37 -0.80 -10.58
CA ALA A 145 -0.58 -1.88 -10.81
C ALA A 145 -1.98 -1.34 -10.51
N MET A 146 -2.78 -1.17 -11.56
CA MET A 146 -4.14 -0.68 -11.50
C MET A 146 -5.08 -1.85 -11.21
N ALA A 147 -5.82 -1.76 -10.11
CA ALA A 147 -6.90 -2.68 -9.76
C ALA A 147 -8.20 -2.20 -10.37
N GLU A 148 -8.66 -2.92 -11.38
CA GLU A 148 -9.93 -2.74 -12.07
C GLU A 148 -11.02 -3.57 -11.37
N MET A 149 -12.06 -2.88 -10.91
CA MET A 149 -13.29 -3.43 -10.34
C MET A 149 -14.48 -2.96 -11.19
N PRO A 150 -15.68 -3.55 -11.06
CA PRO A 150 -16.82 -3.23 -11.94
C PRO A 150 -17.18 -1.73 -12.05
N ASP A 151 -17.09 -0.99 -10.94
CA ASP A 151 -17.51 0.42 -10.87
C ASP A 151 -16.38 1.37 -10.44
N ASP A 152 -15.15 0.87 -10.30
CA ASP A 152 -14.05 1.62 -9.72
C ASP A 152 -12.69 1.10 -10.21
N GLU A 153 -11.67 1.94 -10.13
CA GLU A 153 -10.31 1.51 -10.36
C GLU A 153 -9.35 2.26 -9.45
N ARG A 154 -8.35 1.56 -8.92
CA ARG A 154 -7.44 2.07 -7.89
C ARG A 154 -6.01 1.67 -8.16
N VAL A 155 -5.05 2.48 -7.72
CA VAL A 155 -3.65 2.06 -7.65
C VAL A 155 -3.51 1.05 -6.51
N ALA A 156 -3.33 -0.23 -6.84
CA ALA A 156 -3.12 -1.28 -5.85
C ALA A 156 -1.66 -1.32 -5.37
N PHE A 157 -0.73 -1.17 -6.31
CA PHE A 157 0.70 -1.19 -6.04
C PHE A 157 1.43 -0.11 -6.84
N ALA A 158 2.51 0.42 -6.27
CA ALA A 158 3.46 1.26 -6.99
C ALA A 158 4.86 0.62 -6.94
N ARG A 159 5.54 0.53 -8.07
CA ARG A 159 6.83 -0.15 -8.23
C ARG A 159 7.89 0.75 -8.83
N ILE A 160 9.11 0.68 -8.30
CA ILE A 160 10.34 1.03 -9.01
C ILE A 160 10.97 -0.27 -9.51
N LEU A 161 11.24 -0.38 -10.81
CA LEU A 161 11.90 -1.55 -11.40
C LEU A 161 13.40 -1.24 -11.63
N PHE A 162 14.27 -1.85 -10.82
CA PHE A 162 15.72 -1.62 -10.91
C PHE A 162 16.43 -2.52 -11.92
N ALA A 163 15.88 -3.70 -12.19
CA ALA A 163 16.37 -4.63 -13.20
C ALA A 163 15.22 -5.48 -13.75
N ASP A 164 15.25 -5.76 -15.05
CA ASP A 164 14.29 -6.65 -15.71
C ASP A 164 14.66 -8.12 -15.48
N ARG A 165 14.40 -8.59 -14.26
CA ARG A 165 14.53 -10.00 -13.87
C ARG A 165 13.62 -10.31 -12.67
N PRO A 166 13.23 -11.58 -12.45
CA PRO A 166 12.33 -11.93 -11.35
C PRO A 166 12.92 -11.65 -9.96
N ALA A 167 12.08 -11.15 -9.05
CA ALA A 167 12.37 -11.18 -7.62
C ALA A 167 11.96 -12.55 -7.06
N VAL A 168 12.90 -13.24 -6.41
CA VAL A 168 12.66 -14.55 -5.78
C VAL A 168 12.39 -14.43 -4.28
N ARG A 169 12.71 -13.27 -3.69
CA ARG A 169 12.46 -12.97 -2.28
C ARG A 169 12.00 -11.53 -2.13
N TRP A 170 11.06 -11.31 -1.21
CA TRP A 170 10.56 -9.98 -0.86
C TRP A 170 10.82 -9.69 0.61
N GLU A 171 11.37 -8.52 0.90
CA GLU A 171 11.70 -8.08 2.26
C GLU A 171 11.09 -6.70 2.51
N MET A 172 10.42 -6.51 3.65
CA MET A 172 9.87 -5.19 4.02
C MET A 172 10.98 -4.14 4.08
N ALA A 173 10.75 -2.99 3.46
CA ALA A 173 11.67 -1.87 3.45
C ALA A 173 11.62 -1.14 4.80
N LEU A 174 12.79 -0.98 5.41
CA LEU A 174 12.95 -0.39 6.74
C LEU A 174 13.69 0.94 6.67
N ARG A 175 13.37 1.85 7.57
CA ARG A 175 14.12 3.09 7.87
C ARG A 175 15.07 2.89 9.05
N PRO A 176 16.04 3.81 9.28
CA PRO A 176 16.93 3.73 10.43
C PRO A 176 16.17 3.51 11.75
N GLY A 177 16.69 2.63 12.60
CA GLY A 177 16.07 2.28 13.88
C GLY A 177 14.86 1.34 13.82
N GLN A 178 14.30 1.05 12.64
CA GLN A 178 13.19 0.11 12.52
C GLN A 178 13.66 -1.35 12.50
N MET A 179 12.96 -2.21 13.24
CA MET A 179 13.26 -3.63 13.36
C MET A 179 12.00 -4.48 13.15
N LEU A 180 12.07 -5.52 12.33
CA LEU A 180 10.96 -6.44 12.11
C LEU A 180 10.60 -7.25 13.37
N ALA A 181 11.62 -7.64 14.15
CA ALA A 181 11.42 -8.39 15.39
C ALA A 181 10.62 -7.63 16.46
N ALA A 182 10.53 -6.30 16.34
CA ALA A 182 9.75 -5.46 17.24
C ALA A 182 8.26 -5.37 16.83
N LEU A 183 7.88 -5.86 15.64
CA LEU A 183 6.49 -5.85 15.18
C LEU A 183 5.69 -6.99 15.79
N LYS A 184 4.46 -6.68 16.20
CA LYS A 184 3.45 -7.70 16.51
C LYS A 184 3.04 -8.42 15.21
N PRO A 185 2.55 -9.68 15.29
CA PRO A 185 1.99 -10.36 14.12
C PRO A 185 0.94 -9.50 13.41
N GLY A 186 1.04 -9.43 12.07
CA GLY A 186 0.14 -8.63 11.24
C GLY A 186 0.51 -7.15 11.09
N TYR A 187 1.37 -6.59 11.95
CA TYR A 187 1.77 -5.19 11.90
C TYR A 187 2.83 -4.95 10.80
N ILE A 188 3.05 -3.68 10.47
CA ILE A 188 3.99 -3.25 9.44
C ILE A 188 4.83 -2.08 9.90
N HIS A 189 6.03 -1.96 9.33
CA HIS A 189 6.67 -0.67 9.11
C HIS A 189 6.24 -0.12 7.75
N GLY A 190 6.13 1.19 7.67
CA GLY A 190 5.61 1.86 6.48
C GLY A 190 5.74 3.37 6.55
N TYR A 191 5.03 4.04 5.66
CA TYR A 191 4.83 5.48 5.68
C TYR A 191 3.33 5.81 5.71
N GLY A 192 3.01 6.91 6.40
CA GLY A 192 1.65 7.44 6.44
C GLY A 192 1.32 8.21 5.17
N VAL A 193 0.06 8.13 4.76
CA VAL A 193 -0.53 8.94 3.72
C VAL A 193 -1.76 9.63 4.30
N ASP A 194 -1.78 10.96 4.19
CA ASP A 194 -2.83 11.83 4.75
C ASP A 194 -3.57 12.62 3.65
N THR A 195 -3.05 12.61 2.43
CA THR A 195 -3.60 13.35 1.29
C THR A 195 -4.11 12.45 0.17
N GLY A 196 -4.18 11.14 0.40
CA GLY A 196 -4.44 10.14 -0.64
C GLY A 196 -3.39 10.07 -1.75
N THR A 197 -2.17 10.56 -1.50
CA THR A 197 -1.05 10.57 -2.46
C THR A 197 0.18 9.91 -1.85
N GLY A 198 0.73 8.91 -2.53
CA GLY A 198 2.06 8.37 -2.26
C GLY A 198 3.11 8.95 -3.20
N ALA A 199 4.37 8.93 -2.78
CA ALA A 199 5.48 9.37 -3.62
C ALA A 199 6.75 8.53 -3.43
N PHE A 200 7.55 8.47 -4.50
CA PHE A 200 8.93 8.00 -4.48
C PHE A 200 9.88 9.12 -4.91
N MET A 201 11.01 9.23 -4.21
CA MET A 201 12.12 10.11 -4.59
C MET A 201 13.45 9.55 -4.12
N ASP A 202 14.55 9.98 -4.75
CA ASP A 202 15.89 9.79 -4.19
C ASP A 202 16.10 10.75 -3.01
N ALA A 203 16.89 10.33 -2.01
CA ALA A 203 17.19 11.12 -0.83
C ALA A 203 17.78 12.50 -1.15
N VAL A 204 18.55 12.66 -2.24
CA VAL A 204 19.11 13.98 -2.61
C VAL A 204 18.04 14.95 -3.10
N THR A 205 16.88 14.44 -3.52
CA THR A 205 15.74 15.25 -3.99
C THR A 205 14.93 15.83 -2.83
N HIS A 206 15.04 15.25 -1.63
CA HIS A 206 14.17 15.60 -0.51
C HIS A 206 14.28 17.07 -0.09
N ALA A 207 15.50 17.55 0.20
CA ALA A 207 15.72 18.95 0.57
C ALA A 207 15.28 19.97 -0.51
N PRO A 208 15.67 19.85 -1.80
CA PRO A 208 15.20 20.79 -2.82
C PRO A 208 13.69 20.67 -3.07
N TYR A 209 13.09 19.48 -2.90
CA TYR A 209 11.65 19.31 -2.93
C TYR A 209 10.96 20.11 -1.82
N MET A 210 11.40 19.94 -0.57
CA MET A 210 10.85 20.66 0.59
C MET A 210 10.96 22.18 0.42
N ALA A 211 12.11 22.67 -0.06
CA ALA A 211 12.29 24.09 -0.35
C ALA A 211 11.33 24.59 -1.44
N ALA A 212 11.08 23.79 -2.48
CA ALA A 212 10.20 24.13 -3.60
C ALA A 212 8.69 24.00 -3.28
N THR A 213 8.33 23.48 -2.10
CA THR A 213 6.95 23.34 -1.62
C THR A 213 6.75 23.94 -0.22
N ALA A 214 7.62 24.85 0.20
CA ALA A 214 7.62 25.39 1.56
C ALA A 214 6.44 26.34 1.85
N ASP A 215 5.94 27.06 0.83
CA ASP A 215 4.85 28.00 0.99
C ASP A 215 3.51 27.48 0.45
N GLU A 216 2.43 28.12 0.90
CA GLU A 216 1.05 27.76 0.56
C GLU A 216 0.79 27.87 -0.94
N ALA A 217 1.27 28.92 -1.61
CA ALA A 217 1.07 29.12 -3.04
C ALA A 217 1.80 28.05 -3.87
N ALA A 218 2.99 27.62 -3.44
CA ALA A 218 3.74 26.53 -4.06
C ALA A 218 3.02 25.18 -3.88
N THR A 219 2.47 24.95 -2.70
CA THR A 219 1.64 23.78 -2.40
C THR A 219 0.38 23.77 -3.26
N GLU A 220 -0.32 24.89 -3.36
CA GLU A 220 -1.52 25.04 -4.20
C GLU A 220 -1.22 24.79 -5.68
N ARG A 221 -0.09 25.29 -6.19
CA ARG A 221 0.36 24.98 -7.56
C ARG A 221 0.60 23.49 -7.77
N LEU A 222 1.20 22.82 -6.80
CA LEU A 222 1.43 21.37 -6.87
C LEU A 222 0.12 20.58 -6.84
N VAL A 223 -0.80 20.95 -5.95
CA VAL A 223 -2.14 20.37 -5.87
C VAL A 223 -2.90 20.58 -7.18
N ALA A 224 -2.84 21.78 -7.76
CA ALA A 224 -3.45 22.07 -9.06
C ALA A 224 -2.84 21.20 -10.18
N ALA A 225 -1.52 21.02 -10.19
CA ALA A 225 -0.84 20.17 -11.15
C ALA A 225 -1.25 18.69 -11.03
N LEU A 226 -1.39 18.16 -9.81
CA LEU A 226 -1.91 16.81 -9.57
C LEU A 226 -3.37 16.69 -10.01
N ASN A 227 -4.22 17.67 -9.69
CA ASN A 227 -5.65 17.64 -10.06
C ASN A 227 -5.89 17.84 -11.56
N ALA A 228 -4.94 18.45 -12.28
CA ALA A 228 -4.98 18.58 -13.73
C ALA A 228 -4.54 17.29 -14.44
N ALA A 229 -4.00 16.30 -13.72
CA ALA A 229 -3.64 15.01 -14.32
C ALA A 229 -4.90 14.31 -14.89
N PRO A 230 -4.79 13.67 -16.05
CA PRO A 230 -5.94 13.42 -16.94
C PRO A 230 -6.98 12.40 -16.45
N VAL A 231 -6.80 11.69 -15.32
CA VAL A 231 -7.71 10.60 -14.94
C VAL A 231 -7.93 10.48 -13.42
N ALA A 232 -9.19 10.63 -13.00
CA ALA A 232 -9.71 10.61 -11.62
C ALA A 232 -8.87 9.86 -10.56
N SER A 233 -9.10 8.57 -10.34
CA SER A 233 -8.41 7.75 -9.32
C SER A 233 -7.03 7.25 -9.76
N ARG A 234 -6.55 7.69 -10.93
CA ARG A 234 -5.23 7.37 -11.51
C ARG A 234 -4.36 8.62 -11.55
N THR A 235 -4.42 9.50 -10.56
CA THR A 235 -3.58 10.71 -10.61
C THR A 235 -2.13 10.31 -10.38
N TRP A 236 -1.24 10.66 -11.31
CA TRP A 236 0.21 10.64 -11.10
C TRP A 236 0.87 11.89 -11.67
N LEU A 237 2.05 12.21 -11.14
CA LEU A 237 2.89 13.32 -11.60
C LEU A 237 4.36 12.97 -11.44
N LEU A 238 5.16 13.23 -12.48
CA LEU A 238 6.61 13.26 -12.37
C LEU A 238 7.07 14.72 -12.32
N ARG A 239 7.63 15.15 -11.18
CA ARG A 239 8.15 16.51 -11.01
C ARG A 239 9.67 16.53 -11.01
N PRO A 240 10.33 17.20 -11.97
CA PRO A 240 11.78 17.17 -12.11
C PRO A 240 12.51 18.00 -11.05
N TYR A 241 13.70 17.53 -10.64
CA TYR A 241 14.63 18.18 -9.73
C TYR A 241 16.08 17.87 -10.17
N GLY A 242 16.56 18.59 -11.18
CA GLY A 242 17.89 18.35 -11.76
C GLY A 242 17.99 16.98 -12.43
N GLN A 243 18.93 16.14 -11.97
CA GLN A 243 19.10 14.76 -12.47
C GLN A 243 18.13 13.75 -11.84
N ALA A 244 17.36 14.16 -10.83
CA ALA A 244 16.37 13.36 -10.14
C ALA A 244 14.97 13.96 -10.32
N ASN A 245 13.97 13.31 -9.73
CA ASN A 245 12.58 13.75 -9.76
C ASN A 245 11.81 13.14 -8.59
N VAL A 246 10.60 13.63 -8.37
CA VAL A 246 9.61 13.02 -7.47
C VAL A 246 8.53 12.37 -8.34
N ALA A 247 8.26 11.09 -8.11
CA ALA A 247 7.14 10.39 -8.70
C ALA A 247 5.99 10.34 -7.67
N MET A 248 4.87 10.96 -7.99
CA MET A 248 3.67 11.03 -7.14
C MET A 248 2.55 10.22 -7.78
N PHE A 249 1.74 9.54 -6.98
CA PHE A 249 0.64 8.69 -7.44
C PHE A 249 -0.44 8.54 -6.36
N SER A 250 -1.70 8.34 -6.77
CA SER A 250 -2.80 8.02 -5.85
C SER A 250 -2.49 6.77 -5.01
N SER A 251 -2.93 6.75 -3.76
CA SER A 251 -2.68 5.66 -2.80
C SER A 251 -3.93 4.80 -2.55
N GLY A 252 -4.26 3.87 -3.44
CA GLY A 252 -5.38 2.94 -3.24
C GLY A 252 -6.68 3.64 -2.82
N TRP A 253 -7.14 3.35 -1.60
CA TRP A 253 -8.35 3.93 -1.00
C TRP A 253 -8.19 5.36 -0.44
N GLY A 254 -6.98 5.91 -0.45
CA GLY A 254 -6.67 7.25 0.05
C GLY A 254 -5.73 7.20 1.24
N ASP A 255 -6.16 7.78 2.36
CA ASP A 255 -5.37 7.91 3.58
C ASP A 255 -5.12 6.55 4.23
N GLY A 256 -3.94 6.37 4.83
CA GLY A 256 -3.58 5.11 5.46
C GLY A 256 -2.11 5.01 5.86
N PHE A 257 -1.69 3.80 6.20
CA PHE A 257 -0.30 3.49 6.53
C PHE A 257 0.14 2.28 5.72
N TYR A 258 1.14 2.49 4.85
CA TYR A 258 1.46 1.56 3.77
C TYR A 258 2.90 1.10 3.83
N ALA A 259 3.12 -0.20 3.59
CA ALA A 259 4.44 -0.80 3.61
C ALA A 259 5.04 -0.85 2.20
N SER A 260 6.36 -0.69 2.14
CA SER A 260 7.13 -0.97 0.93
C SER A 260 7.96 -2.23 1.11
N TYR A 261 8.32 -2.90 0.01
CA TYR A 261 9.05 -4.17 0.01
C TYR A 261 10.09 -4.19 -1.11
N PHE A 262 11.33 -4.54 -0.77
CA PHE A 262 12.38 -4.79 -1.74
C PHE A 262 12.26 -6.20 -2.30
N GLY A 263 12.19 -6.30 -3.62
CA GLY A 263 12.32 -7.55 -4.37
C GLY A 263 13.79 -7.83 -4.64
N LEU A 264 14.25 -9.03 -4.30
CA LEU A 264 15.63 -9.47 -4.42
C LEU A 264 15.75 -10.63 -5.41
N ASP A 265 16.80 -10.62 -6.25
CA ASP A 265 17.16 -11.77 -7.08
C ASP A 265 17.86 -12.88 -6.27
N GLU A 266 18.17 -13.98 -6.94
CA GLU A 266 18.85 -15.15 -6.35
C GLU A 266 20.21 -14.80 -5.72
N THR A 267 20.85 -13.72 -6.19
CA THR A 267 22.13 -13.22 -5.67
C THR A 267 21.95 -12.21 -4.53
N GLY A 268 20.71 -11.93 -4.12
CA GLY A 268 20.37 -10.96 -3.08
C GLY A 268 20.42 -9.50 -3.54
N ARG A 269 20.54 -9.23 -4.85
CA ARG A 269 20.53 -7.86 -5.39
C ARG A 269 19.11 -7.34 -5.52
N VAL A 270 18.93 -6.04 -5.28
CA VAL A 270 17.63 -5.38 -5.43
C VAL A 270 17.26 -5.27 -6.90
N VAL A 271 16.08 -5.80 -7.26
CA VAL A 271 15.52 -5.72 -8.61
C VAL A 271 14.22 -4.91 -8.67
N ALA A 272 13.53 -4.76 -7.53
CA ALA A 272 12.33 -3.93 -7.43
C ALA A 272 12.15 -3.35 -6.03
N LEU A 273 11.39 -2.25 -5.93
CA LEU A 273 10.77 -1.77 -4.69
C LEU A 273 9.27 -1.61 -4.97
N VAL A 274 8.41 -2.19 -4.15
CA VAL A 274 6.95 -2.12 -4.30
C VAL A 274 6.32 -1.54 -3.03
N THR A 275 5.48 -0.52 -3.15
CA THR A 275 4.53 -0.13 -2.10
C THR A 275 3.19 -0.82 -2.34
N ASP A 276 2.63 -1.40 -1.27
CA ASP A 276 1.31 -2.02 -1.24
C ASP A 276 0.29 -1.07 -0.57
N PHE A 277 -0.74 -0.69 -1.31
CA PHE A 277 -1.82 0.18 -0.84
C PHE A 277 -3.01 -0.57 -0.23
N GLY A 278 -2.90 -1.89 -0.07
CA GLY A 278 -3.89 -2.72 0.61
C GLY A 278 -5.22 -2.84 -0.12
N VAL A 279 -5.23 -2.62 -1.44
CA VAL A 279 -6.41 -2.79 -2.31
C VAL A 279 -6.70 -4.28 -2.56
N VAL A 280 -5.64 -5.09 -2.67
CA VAL A 280 -5.73 -6.54 -2.86
C VAL A 280 -5.35 -7.24 -1.56
N GLU A 281 -6.17 -8.18 -1.11
CA GLU A 281 -5.90 -8.98 0.08
C GLU A 281 -4.97 -10.15 -0.24
N TRP A 282 -3.84 -10.22 0.47
CA TRP A 282 -2.88 -11.34 0.38
C TRP A 282 -2.24 -11.70 1.73
N ARG A 283 -2.45 -10.86 2.75
CA ARG A 283 -1.97 -11.11 4.12
C ARG A 283 -3.07 -11.85 4.88
N ALA A 284 -2.75 -13.01 5.43
CA ALA A 284 -3.68 -13.73 6.31
C ALA A 284 -3.98 -12.89 7.57
N GLY A 285 -5.26 -12.74 7.91
CA GLY A 285 -5.71 -12.18 9.20
C GLY A 285 -5.82 -10.65 9.28
N LYS A 286 -6.28 -9.98 8.23
CA LYS A 286 -6.99 -8.71 8.43
C LYS A 286 -8.35 -8.96 9.08
#